data_AF-A0A660NQP0-F1
#
_entry.id   AF-A0A660NQP0-F1
#
_cell.length_a   1.000
_cell.length_b   1.000
_cell.length_c   1.000
_cell.angle_alpha   90.00
_cell.angle_beta   90.00
_cell.angle_gamma   90.00
#
_symmetry.space_group_name_H-M   'P 1'
#
loop_
_entity.id
_entity.type
_entity.pdbx_description
1 polymer ?
#
loop_
_entity_poly.entity_id
_entity_poly.type
_entity_poly.pdbx_seq_one_letter_code
_entity_poly.pdbx_strand_id
1 'polypeptide(L)'
;MNKPSSRKSSLAIGLLALMTVSTSIQAQSAGDAVCARPARMIADQGWGDGYLAGINPAWTWSHAGYSISALGGWSHWPWWEKQRLPQFRGVGGTWNRLMPWFVISGPQGSRSPAHIQVGRMSVFYFSRSTQRWRLLAKDIRPEIGTCTANTALTDCRMTSSPAATAYSPNPLHGWFNFVSIPGDVQAISVSVQARLISGGRALMTVGADYYPPAHISMRGVAIPAAGNSAPKSLRNGWTTVTMTTLADQTNDNTGISRNALYRNAPACSSPAS
;
A
#
# COMPACT_ATOMS: atom_id res chain seq x y z
N MET A 1 -6.26 26.23 81.16
CA MET A 1 -5.20 25.25 81.47
C MET A 1 -5.44 24.00 80.63
N ASN A 2 -4.35 23.42 80.12
CA ASN A 2 -4.18 22.10 79.47
C ASN A 2 -4.37 22.01 77.93
N LYS A 3 -3.22 22.08 77.23
CA LYS A 3 -2.82 21.28 76.04
C LYS A 3 -1.86 20.17 76.53
N PRO A 4 -1.39 19.19 75.72
CA PRO A 4 -1.91 18.61 74.47
C PRO A 4 -1.81 17.05 74.43
N SER A 5 -2.31 16.38 73.39
CA SER A 5 -1.74 15.11 72.89
C SER A 5 -2.24 14.81 71.47
N SER A 6 -1.34 14.34 70.62
CA SER A 6 -1.43 14.18 69.18
C SER A 6 -1.82 12.76 68.78
N ARG A 7 -2.45 12.61 67.61
CA ARG A 7 -1.99 11.72 66.54
C ARG A 7 -2.75 11.95 65.23
N LYS A 8 -1.97 11.87 64.16
CA LYS A 8 -2.29 12.14 62.75
C LYS A 8 -3.11 11.00 62.15
N SER A 9 -3.99 11.27 61.18
CA SER A 9 -3.92 10.60 59.87
C SER A 9 -4.82 11.27 58.83
N SER A 10 -4.41 11.07 57.58
CA SER A 10 -4.58 11.96 56.43
C SER A 10 -5.91 11.83 55.68
N LEU A 11 -6.23 12.91 54.95
CA LEU A 11 -7.25 13.02 53.91
C LEU A 11 -7.21 11.86 52.90
N ALA A 12 -8.39 11.46 52.44
CA ALA A 12 -8.59 10.93 51.09
C ALA A 12 -9.90 11.51 50.51
N ILE A 13 -9.80 12.71 49.93
CA ILE A 13 -10.83 13.24 49.02
C ILE A 13 -10.51 12.65 47.64
N GLY A 14 -11.39 11.78 47.15
CA GLY A 14 -11.27 11.16 45.83
C GLY A 14 -11.42 12.21 44.73
N LEU A 15 -10.31 12.51 44.05
CA LEU A 15 -10.33 13.24 42.78
C LEU A 15 -10.55 12.21 41.67
N LEU A 16 -11.70 12.28 41.01
CA LEU A 16 -12.01 11.51 39.80
C LEU A 16 -11.15 12.06 38.65
N ALA A 17 -9.98 11.45 38.42
CA ALA A 17 -9.20 11.74 37.22
C ALA A 17 -9.84 10.99 36.03
N LEU A 18 -10.42 11.74 35.10
CA LEU A 18 -10.71 11.24 33.75
C LEU A 18 -9.39 10.72 33.15
N MET A 19 -9.25 9.41 33.02
CA MET A 19 -8.25 8.83 32.14
C MET A 19 -8.67 9.10 30.70
N THR A 20 -8.23 10.23 30.15
CA THR A 20 -8.06 10.34 28.70
C THR A 20 -7.04 9.29 28.28
N VAL A 21 -7.52 8.20 27.68
CA VAL A 21 -6.67 7.26 26.94
C VAL A 21 -6.20 8.00 25.69
N SER A 22 -5.16 8.81 25.84
CA SER A 22 -4.38 9.29 24.71
C SER A 22 -3.67 8.07 24.15
N THR A 23 -4.17 7.52 23.05
CA THR A 23 -3.44 6.57 22.22
C THR A 23 -2.23 7.30 21.65
N SER A 24 -1.13 7.29 22.41
CA SER A 24 0.17 7.65 21.91
C SER A 24 0.46 6.77 20.70
N ILE A 25 0.45 7.37 19.51
CA ILE A 25 0.97 6.78 18.28
C ILE A 25 2.46 6.55 18.54
N GLN A 26 2.80 5.40 19.12
CA GLN A 26 4.18 4.94 19.14
C GLN A 26 4.56 4.71 17.68
N ALA A 27 5.45 5.56 17.17
CA ALA A 27 6.11 5.34 15.90
C ALA A 27 6.75 3.94 15.96
N GLN A 28 6.13 2.96 15.29
CA GLN A 28 6.68 1.61 15.19
C GLN A 28 8.10 1.73 14.65
N SER A 29 9.07 1.12 15.34
CA SER A 29 10.45 1.14 14.88
C SER A 29 10.51 0.55 13.48
N ALA A 30 11.13 1.30 12.56
CA ALA A 30 11.24 0.91 11.16
C ALA A 30 12.24 -0.24 10.93
N GLY A 31 12.87 -0.76 11.98
CA GLY A 31 14.01 -1.69 11.95
C GLY A 31 13.80 -3.01 11.21
N ASP A 32 12.55 -3.34 10.86
CA ASP A 32 12.18 -4.55 10.10
C ASP A 32 11.29 -4.29 8.88
N ALA A 33 10.87 -3.05 8.67
CA ALA A 33 10.04 -2.69 7.52
C ALA A 33 10.85 -2.83 6.24
N VAL A 34 10.17 -3.12 5.13
CA VAL A 34 10.79 -3.36 3.83
C VAL A 34 10.48 -2.22 2.88
N CYS A 35 11.47 -1.72 2.18
CA CYS A 35 11.25 -0.77 1.10
C CYS A 35 12.39 -0.78 0.08
N ALA A 36 12.11 -0.26 -1.12
CA ALA A 36 13.14 -0.05 -2.11
C ALA A 36 13.95 1.24 -1.81
N ARG A 37 15.19 1.29 -2.30
CA ARG A 37 15.98 2.54 -2.31
C ARG A 37 15.31 3.58 -3.22
N PRO A 38 15.51 4.90 -2.98
CA PRO A 38 14.93 5.98 -3.79
C PRO A 38 15.03 5.79 -5.31
N ALA A 39 16.20 5.42 -5.83
CA ALA A 39 16.41 5.17 -7.26
C ALA A 39 15.46 4.09 -7.79
N ARG A 40 15.23 3.04 -7.00
CA ARG A 40 14.34 1.94 -7.35
C ARG A 40 12.86 2.30 -7.16
N MET A 41 12.51 3.04 -6.11
CA MET A 41 11.16 3.58 -5.94
C MET A 41 10.76 4.45 -7.14
N ILE A 42 11.69 5.23 -7.69
CA ILE A 42 11.47 6.01 -8.92
C ILE A 42 11.37 5.10 -10.13
N ALA A 43 12.26 4.12 -10.29
CA ALA A 43 12.25 3.20 -11.43
C ALA A 43 11.02 2.28 -11.47
N ASP A 44 10.41 2.01 -10.31
CA ASP A 44 9.15 1.28 -10.19
C ASP A 44 7.92 2.16 -10.49
N GLN A 45 8.10 3.46 -10.73
CA GLN A 45 7.07 4.39 -11.21
C GLN A 45 7.39 4.80 -12.66
N GLY A 46 6.63 4.29 -13.61
CA GLY A 46 6.87 4.45 -15.06
C GLY A 46 6.51 3.19 -15.83
N TRP A 47 7.08 2.97 -17.01
CA TRP A 47 6.75 1.79 -17.82
C TRP A 47 7.29 0.46 -17.24
N GLY A 48 8.30 0.52 -16.35
CA GLY A 48 8.92 -0.62 -15.66
C GLY A 48 9.54 -1.66 -16.58
N ASP A 49 9.56 -2.93 -16.12
CA ASP A 49 9.90 -4.07 -16.97
C ASP A 49 8.73 -4.41 -17.94
N GLY A 50 7.64 -3.63 -17.94
CA GLY A 50 6.48 -3.76 -18.83
C GLY A 50 6.81 -3.67 -20.31
N TYR A 51 7.90 -2.99 -20.67
CA TYR A 51 8.44 -2.95 -22.04
C TYR A 51 9.20 -4.22 -22.44
N LEU A 52 9.44 -5.17 -21.50
CA LEU A 52 9.91 -6.50 -21.88
C LEU A 52 8.81 -7.17 -22.70
N ALA A 53 9.08 -7.38 -23.99
CA ALA A 53 8.21 -8.03 -24.95
C ALA A 53 7.44 -9.21 -24.32
N GLY A 54 6.10 -9.17 -24.42
CA GLY A 54 5.22 -10.25 -23.96
C GLY A 54 4.64 -10.09 -22.56
N ILE A 55 4.37 -8.86 -22.08
CA ILE A 55 3.53 -8.64 -20.89
C ILE A 55 2.15 -8.18 -21.35
N ASN A 56 1.11 -8.89 -20.94
CA ASN A 56 -0.26 -8.62 -21.37
C ASN A 56 -0.76 -7.33 -20.70
N PRO A 57 -1.05 -6.27 -21.48
CA PRO A 57 -1.63 -5.03 -20.95
C PRO A 57 -3.01 -5.21 -20.31
N ALA A 58 -3.67 -6.37 -20.47
CA ALA A 58 -4.99 -6.62 -19.90
C ALA A 58 -5.00 -6.92 -18.39
N TRP A 59 -3.90 -7.38 -17.78
CA TRP A 59 -3.81 -7.58 -16.31
C TRP A 59 -2.85 -6.60 -15.62
N THR A 60 -1.86 -6.06 -16.34
CA THR A 60 -1.19 -4.84 -15.90
C THR A 60 -2.19 -3.73 -16.19
N TRP A 61 -3.00 -3.34 -15.21
CA TRP A 61 -4.05 -2.33 -15.37
C TRP A 61 -3.54 -1.17 -16.24
N SER A 62 -4.43 -0.48 -16.95
CA SER A 62 -4.15 0.64 -17.87
C SER A 62 -3.32 1.80 -17.27
N HIS A 63 -2.92 1.68 -16.00
CA HIS A 63 -2.16 2.62 -15.19
C HIS A 63 -0.88 1.98 -14.62
N ALA A 64 -0.32 0.91 -15.21
CA ALA A 64 0.97 0.32 -14.84
C ALA A 64 2.05 1.41 -14.62
N GLY A 65 2.52 1.56 -13.37
CA GLY A 65 3.51 2.57 -12.98
C GLY A 65 3.01 4.01 -12.97
N TYR A 66 1.71 4.22 -12.81
CA TYR A 66 1.06 5.52 -12.67
C TYR A 66 0.47 5.70 -11.27
N SER A 67 0.51 6.93 -10.78
CA SER A 67 -0.06 7.34 -9.50
C SER A 67 -1.11 8.42 -9.72
N ILE A 68 -2.29 8.27 -9.13
CA ILE A 68 -3.40 9.21 -9.27
C ILE A 68 -3.27 10.33 -8.24
N SER A 69 -3.24 9.94 -6.96
CA SER A 69 -3.18 10.86 -5.84
C SER A 69 -2.75 10.13 -4.56
N ALA A 70 -2.07 10.83 -3.67
CA ALA A 70 -1.84 10.38 -2.29
C ALA A 70 -3.03 10.63 -1.35
N LEU A 71 -4.14 11.14 -1.87
CA LEU A 71 -5.39 11.39 -1.16
C LEU A 71 -6.53 10.58 -1.80
N GLY A 72 -7.45 10.12 -0.97
CA GLY A 72 -8.64 9.41 -1.41
C GLY A 72 -9.81 10.35 -1.67
N GLY A 73 -10.74 9.90 -2.52
CA GLY A 73 -12.03 10.53 -2.72
C GLY A 73 -12.17 11.25 -4.05
N TRP A 74 -13.42 11.38 -4.48
CA TRP A 74 -13.79 11.84 -5.82
C TRP A 74 -13.14 13.18 -6.21
N SER A 75 -12.96 14.12 -5.26
CA SER A 75 -12.31 15.41 -5.53
C SER A 75 -10.88 15.29 -6.05
N HIS A 76 -10.15 14.27 -5.60
CA HIS A 76 -8.74 14.00 -5.90
C HIS A 76 -8.56 13.15 -7.16
N TRP A 77 -9.65 12.71 -7.80
CA TRP A 77 -9.58 11.91 -9.02
C TRP A 77 -9.41 12.79 -10.27
N PRO A 78 -8.75 12.27 -11.31
CA PRO A 78 -8.61 12.98 -12.56
C PRO A 78 -9.96 13.01 -13.26
N TRP A 79 -10.13 13.92 -14.22
CA TRP A 79 -11.42 14.15 -14.87
C TRP A 79 -12.02 12.88 -15.50
N TRP A 80 -11.19 12.01 -16.06
CA TRP A 80 -11.62 10.77 -16.71
C TRP A 80 -12.10 9.72 -15.70
N GLU A 81 -11.50 9.63 -14.51
CA GLU A 81 -12.03 8.78 -13.42
C GLU A 81 -13.35 9.33 -12.88
N LYS A 82 -13.45 10.67 -12.75
CA LYS A 82 -14.69 11.33 -12.33
C LYS A 82 -15.84 11.03 -13.30
N GLN A 83 -15.56 10.94 -14.60
CA GLN A 83 -16.52 10.55 -15.63
C GLN A 83 -16.86 9.06 -15.63
N ARG A 84 -15.88 8.20 -15.35
CA ARG A 84 -16.09 6.75 -15.22
C ARG A 84 -16.96 6.41 -14.00
N LEU A 85 -16.81 7.19 -12.92
CA LEU A 85 -17.42 6.91 -11.62
C LEU A 85 -18.20 8.12 -11.05
N PRO A 86 -19.24 8.62 -11.75
CA PRO A 86 -20.00 9.78 -11.31
C PRO A 86 -20.80 9.52 -10.02
N GLN A 87 -21.08 8.26 -9.69
CA GLN A 87 -21.82 7.86 -8.48
C GLN A 87 -21.11 8.22 -7.17
N PHE A 88 -19.79 8.48 -7.18
CA PHE A 88 -19.08 8.94 -5.98
C PHE A 88 -19.04 10.47 -5.84
N ARG A 89 -19.63 11.20 -6.80
CA ARG A 89 -19.75 12.67 -6.69
C ARG A 89 -20.60 13.03 -5.47
N GLY A 90 -20.04 13.86 -4.60
CA GLY A 90 -20.75 14.34 -3.40
C GLY A 90 -20.80 13.33 -2.25
N VAL A 91 -20.14 12.17 -2.36
CA VAL A 91 -19.97 11.25 -1.23
C VAL A 91 -19.07 11.91 -0.18
N GLY A 92 -19.71 12.37 0.90
CA GLY A 92 -19.04 12.95 2.05
C GLY A 92 -18.32 11.92 2.94
N GLY A 93 -17.62 12.42 3.95
CA GLY A 93 -16.85 11.59 4.89
C GLY A 93 -15.39 11.40 4.47
N THR A 94 -14.62 10.75 5.35
CA THR A 94 -13.17 10.61 5.18
C THR A 94 -12.83 9.42 4.28
N TRP A 95 -12.13 9.70 3.18
CA TRP A 95 -11.57 8.70 2.27
C TRP A 95 -10.11 8.36 2.64
N ASN A 96 -9.92 7.84 3.85
CA ASN A 96 -8.60 7.47 4.36
C ASN A 96 -8.33 5.96 4.34
N ARG A 97 -9.30 5.13 3.98
CA ARG A 97 -9.15 3.68 3.96
C ARG A 97 -8.40 3.24 2.72
N LEU A 98 -7.11 2.97 2.87
CA LEU A 98 -6.26 2.49 1.80
C LEU A 98 -6.10 0.97 1.91
N MET A 99 -6.36 0.23 0.84
CA MET A 99 -6.07 -1.21 0.74
C MET A 99 -4.83 -1.43 -0.11
N PRO A 100 -3.70 -1.82 0.47
CA PRO A 100 -2.54 -2.27 -0.29
C PRO A 100 -2.83 -3.61 -0.98
N TRP A 101 -2.28 -3.80 -2.16
CA TRP A 101 -2.42 -5.05 -2.93
C TRP A 101 -1.19 -5.34 -3.79
N PHE A 102 -1.11 -6.57 -4.29
CA PHE A 102 -0.17 -6.94 -5.35
C PHE A 102 -0.84 -7.84 -6.39
N VAL A 103 -0.25 -7.89 -7.58
CA VAL A 103 -0.59 -8.87 -8.62
C VAL A 103 0.70 -9.53 -9.10
N ILE A 104 0.70 -10.87 -9.17
CA ILE A 104 1.80 -11.66 -9.73
C ILE A 104 1.27 -12.51 -10.87
N SER A 105 1.92 -12.44 -12.03
CA SER A 105 1.57 -13.29 -13.18
C SER A 105 2.81 -13.67 -14.00
N GLY A 106 2.67 -14.72 -14.80
CA GLY A 106 3.65 -15.06 -15.82
C GLY A 106 3.58 -14.10 -17.01
N PRO A 107 4.65 -13.98 -17.83
CA PRO A 107 4.58 -13.29 -19.11
C PRO A 107 3.42 -13.81 -19.95
N GLN A 108 2.82 -12.94 -20.76
CA GLN A 108 1.80 -13.31 -21.73
C GLN A 108 2.26 -14.48 -22.60
N GLY A 109 1.38 -15.46 -22.78
CA GLY A 109 1.67 -16.66 -23.57
C GLY A 109 2.56 -17.68 -22.86
N SER A 110 3.13 -17.35 -21.69
CA SER A 110 3.87 -18.32 -20.89
C SER A 110 2.92 -19.27 -20.17
N ARG A 111 3.00 -20.57 -20.50
CA ARG A 111 2.25 -21.63 -19.81
C ARG A 111 3.07 -22.30 -18.69
N SER A 112 4.30 -21.87 -18.48
CA SER A 112 5.18 -22.47 -17.48
C SER A 112 4.79 -22.01 -16.07
N PRO A 113 4.48 -22.92 -15.13
CA PRO A 113 4.24 -22.56 -13.73
C PRO A 113 5.41 -21.77 -13.16
N ALA A 114 5.14 -20.66 -12.50
CA ALA A 114 6.13 -19.94 -11.70
C ALA A 114 5.80 -20.11 -10.22
N HIS A 115 6.62 -20.87 -9.50
CA HIS A 115 6.45 -21.07 -8.06
C HIS A 115 7.06 -19.88 -7.33
N ILE A 116 6.21 -19.12 -6.64
CA ILE A 116 6.60 -17.88 -5.96
C ILE A 116 6.41 -17.99 -4.46
N GLN A 117 7.13 -17.15 -3.74
CA GLN A 117 6.90 -16.90 -2.32
C GLN A 117 6.79 -15.40 -2.09
N VAL A 118 5.70 -14.99 -1.47
CA VAL A 118 5.48 -13.62 -0.99
C VAL A 118 6.02 -13.51 0.43
N GLY A 119 6.77 -12.44 0.67
CA GLY A 119 7.41 -12.13 1.94
C GLY A 119 6.69 -11.00 2.66
N ARG A 120 7.48 -10.05 3.17
CA ARG A 120 6.99 -8.91 3.95
C ARG A 120 6.35 -7.85 3.04
N MET A 121 5.44 -7.08 3.61
CA MET A 121 4.90 -5.86 3.04
C MET A 121 5.10 -4.71 4.01
N SER A 122 5.28 -3.48 3.51
CA SER A 122 5.23 -2.28 4.34
C SER A 122 4.55 -1.12 3.63
N VAL A 123 3.82 -0.32 4.41
CA VAL A 123 3.19 0.92 3.96
C VAL A 123 3.80 2.08 4.73
N PHE A 124 4.25 3.09 4.00
CA PHE A 124 4.71 4.35 4.53
C PHE A 124 3.89 5.49 3.97
N TYR A 125 3.81 6.58 4.73
CA TYR A 125 3.38 7.87 4.21
C TYR A 125 4.45 8.93 4.46
N PHE A 126 4.61 9.85 3.51
CA PHE A 126 5.41 11.05 3.67
C PHE A 126 4.51 12.15 4.22
N SER A 127 4.83 12.65 5.40
CA SER A 127 4.08 13.71 6.07
C SER A 127 4.44 15.07 5.48
N ARG A 128 3.41 15.84 5.06
CA ARG A 128 3.58 17.20 4.54
C ARG A 128 4.18 18.13 5.59
N SER A 129 3.73 18.02 6.84
CA SER A 129 4.13 18.91 7.93
C SER A 129 5.54 18.63 8.43
N THR A 130 5.92 17.35 8.53
CA THR A 130 7.23 16.97 9.07
C THR A 130 8.29 16.69 8.00
N GLN A 131 7.89 16.62 6.73
CA GLN A 131 8.77 16.25 5.61
C GLN A 131 9.56 14.96 5.87
N ARG A 132 8.90 13.97 6.51
CA ARG A 132 9.49 12.68 6.88
C ARG A 132 8.55 11.54 6.52
N TRP A 133 9.15 10.41 6.13
CA TRP A 133 8.41 9.15 6.02
C TRP A 133 8.08 8.60 7.40
N ARG A 134 6.88 8.05 7.51
CA ARG A 134 6.34 7.41 8.70
C ARG A 134 5.79 6.05 8.30
N LEU A 135 6.16 5.03 9.07
CA LEU A 135 5.63 3.69 8.90
C LEU A 135 4.17 3.65 9.36
N LEU A 136 3.27 3.16 8.52
CA LEU A 136 1.87 2.91 8.85
C LEU A 136 1.60 1.46 9.18
N ALA A 137 2.21 0.56 8.41
CA ALA A 137 2.05 -0.87 8.61
C ALA A 137 3.26 -1.62 8.08
N LYS A 138 3.57 -2.76 8.70
CA LYS A 138 4.55 -3.73 8.22
C LYS A 138 4.10 -5.15 8.54
N ASP A 139 4.70 -6.13 7.86
CA ASP A 139 4.57 -7.56 8.15
C ASP A 139 3.12 -8.09 8.13
N ILE A 140 2.25 -7.43 7.37
CA ILE A 140 0.88 -7.90 7.17
C ILE A 140 0.95 -9.12 6.25
N ARG A 141 0.31 -10.22 6.68
CA ARG A 141 0.18 -11.41 5.83
C ARG A 141 -0.79 -11.13 4.69
N PRO A 142 -0.44 -11.45 3.44
CA PRO A 142 -1.37 -11.30 2.34
C PRO A 142 -2.44 -12.38 2.37
N GLU A 143 -3.64 -12.02 1.93
CA GLU A 143 -4.63 -12.99 1.46
C GLU A 143 -4.45 -13.13 -0.05
N ILE A 144 -4.13 -14.32 -0.56
CA ILE A 144 -3.78 -14.53 -1.98
C ILE A 144 -4.90 -15.28 -2.68
N GLY A 145 -5.55 -14.63 -3.64
CA GLY A 145 -6.51 -15.25 -4.55
C GLY A 145 -5.87 -15.63 -5.89
N THR A 146 -6.26 -16.79 -6.44
CA THR A 146 -6.08 -17.05 -7.87
C THR A 146 -7.31 -16.54 -8.60
N CYS A 147 -7.13 -15.57 -9.49
CA CYS A 147 -8.22 -14.91 -10.18
C CYS A 147 -8.36 -15.42 -11.61
N THR A 148 -9.59 -15.42 -12.12
CA THR A 148 -9.79 -15.57 -13.57
C THR A 148 -9.21 -14.35 -14.27
N ALA A 149 -8.77 -14.51 -15.53
CA ALA A 149 -8.16 -13.44 -16.33
C ALA A 149 -9.13 -12.29 -16.72
N ASN A 150 -10.30 -12.18 -16.08
CA ASN A 150 -11.23 -11.10 -16.34
C ASN A 150 -10.63 -9.75 -15.91
N THR A 151 -11.05 -8.67 -16.55
CA THR A 151 -10.44 -7.34 -16.40
C THR A 151 -10.64 -6.72 -15.01
N ALA A 152 -11.50 -7.30 -14.17
CA ALA A 152 -11.81 -6.77 -12.85
C ALA A 152 -11.16 -7.56 -11.70
N LEU A 153 -10.63 -8.77 -11.95
CA LEU A 153 -10.06 -9.66 -10.94
C LEU A 153 -10.95 -9.76 -9.68
N THR A 154 -12.28 -9.76 -9.88
CA THR A 154 -13.28 -9.83 -8.81
C THR A 154 -13.61 -11.26 -8.43
N ASP A 155 -13.34 -12.21 -9.33
CA ASP A 155 -13.65 -13.63 -9.16
C ASP A 155 -12.37 -14.40 -8.86
N CYS A 156 -12.03 -14.45 -7.58
CA CYS A 156 -10.80 -15.05 -7.10
C CYS A 156 -11.06 -16.17 -6.10
N ARG A 157 -10.37 -17.29 -6.29
CA ARG A 157 -10.33 -18.39 -5.31
C ARG A 157 -9.22 -18.11 -4.30
N MET A 158 -9.62 -17.75 -3.08
CA MET A 158 -8.71 -17.38 -2.00
C MET A 158 -7.92 -18.58 -1.46
N THR A 159 -6.66 -18.32 -1.14
CA THR A 159 -5.71 -19.22 -0.46
C THR A 159 -4.96 -18.44 0.60
N SER A 160 -4.75 -19.03 1.78
CA SER A 160 -4.06 -18.39 2.91
C SER A 160 -2.56 -18.69 2.95
N SER A 161 -1.97 -19.10 1.82
CA SER A 161 -0.57 -19.51 1.73
C SER A 161 0.29 -18.39 1.15
N PRO A 162 1.42 -18.02 1.78
CA PRO A 162 2.38 -17.08 1.19
C PRO A 162 3.15 -17.68 0.00
N ALA A 163 3.14 -19.00 -0.14
CA ALA A 163 3.64 -19.70 -1.32
C ALA A 163 2.48 -20.00 -2.28
N ALA A 164 2.66 -19.65 -3.55
CA ALA A 164 1.65 -19.84 -4.57
C ALA A 164 2.31 -20.13 -5.92
N THR A 165 1.52 -20.61 -6.88
CA THR A 165 2.00 -20.82 -8.25
C THR A 165 1.26 -19.87 -9.18
N ALA A 166 2.01 -18.96 -9.81
CA ALA A 166 1.47 -18.05 -10.80
C ALA A 166 1.50 -18.69 -12.20
N TYR A 167 0.49 -18.41 -13.00
CA TYR A 167 0.37 -18.88 -14.39
C TYR A 167 -0.12 -17.73 -15.28
N SER A 168 0.20 -17.77 -16.58
CA SER A 168 -0.59 -17.05 -17.57
C SER A 168 -1.66 -18.02 -18.12
N PRO A 169 -2.94 -17.65 -18.21
CA PRO A 169 -3.50 -16.31 -18.04
C PRO A 169 -4.03 -15.98 -16.62
N ASN A 170 -3.92 -16.88 -15.64
CA ASN A 170 -4.55 -16.71 -14.32
C ASN A 170 -3.61 -16.04 -13.30
N PRO A 171 -3.70 -14.71 -13.08
CA PRO A 171 -2.83 -14.03 -12.13
C PRO A 171 -3.17 -14.41 -10.69
N LEU A 172 -2.16 -14.29 -9.83
CA LEU A 172 -2.35 -14.20 -8.40
C LEU A 172 -2.65 -12.75 -8.03
N HIS A 173 -3.73 -12.52 -7.31
CA HIS A 173 -4.04 -11.23 -6.72
C HIS A 173 -3.96 -11.36 -5.21
N GLY A 174 -3.21 -10.48 -4.56
CA GLY A 174 -3.07 -10.44 -3.12
C GLY A 174 -3.59 -9.15 -2.54
N TRP A 175 -4.32 -9.23 -1.44
CA TRP A 175 -4.75 -8.06 -0.66
C TRP A 175 -4.17 -8.11 0.74
N PHE A 176 -4.08 -6.93 1.35
CA PHE A 176 -3.71 -6.78 2.75
C PHE A 176 -4.80 -5.99 3.49
N ASN A 177 -4.79 -6.10 4.81
CA ASN A 177 -5.67 -5.32 5.67
C ASN A 177 -5.61 -3.83 5.34
N PHE A 178 -6.76 -3.17 5.42
CA PHE A 178 -6.86 -1.72 5.28
C PHE A 178 -5.93 -1.00 6.25
N VAL A 179 -5.29 0.05 5.76
CA VAL A 179 -4.56 1.03 6.56
C VAL A 179 -5.25 2.38 6.48
N SER A 180 -5.25 3.12 7.58
CA SER A 180 -5.85 4.45 7.64
C SER A 180 -4.79 5.51 7.32
N ILE A 181 -4.95 6.22 6.21
CA ILE A 181 -4.05 7.29 5.79
C ILE A 181 -4.35 8.59 6.56
N PRO A 182 -3.36 9.21 7.22
CA PRO A 182 -3.54 10.49 7.90
C PRO A 182 -3.83 11.65 6.94
N GLY A 183 -4.53 12.68 7.41
CA GLY A 183 -4.85 13.87 6.60
C GLY A 183 -3.64 14.74 6.24
N ASP A 184 -2.50 14.57 6.92
CA ASP A 184 -1.25 15.28 6.61
C ASP A 184 -0.39 14.58 5.54
N VAL A 185 -0.94 13.56 4.87
CA VAL A 185 -0.24 12.84 3.81
C VAL A 185 0.12 13.75 2.63
N GLN A 186 1.37 13.65 2.21
CA GLN A 186 1.85 14.20 0.95
C GLN A 186 2.13 13.09 -0.05
N ALA A 187 2.72 11.97 0.37
CA ALA A 187 2.98 10.83 -0.53
C ALA A 187 2.76 9.50 0.19
N ILE A 188 2.51 8.44 -0.58
CA ILE A 188 2.37 7.07 -0.09
C ILE A 188 3.47 6.22 -0.72
N SER A 189 3.96 5.25 0.03
CA SER A 189 4.79 4.18 -0.50
C SER A 189 4.29 2.83 0.01
N VAL A 190 4.08 1.89 -0.92
CA VAL A 190 3.73 0.50 -0.61
C VAL A 190 4.79 -0.40 -1.20
N SER A 191 5.41 -1.22 -0.36
CA SER A 191 6.50 -2.12 -0.73
C SER A 191 6.12 -3.56 -0.44
N VAL A 192 6.28 -4.46 -1.41
CA VAL A 192 6.05 -5.91 -1.23
C VAL A 192 7.29 -6.67 -1.66
N GLN A 193 7.67 -7.66 -0.85
CA GLN A 193 8.72 -8.63 -1.19
C GLN A 193 8.12 -9.89 -1.78
N ALA A 194 8.74 -10.36 -2.86
CA ALA A 194 8.47 -11.69 -3.39
C ALA A 194 9.74 -12.28 -4.03
N ARG A 195 9.78 -13.60 -4.15
CA ARG A 195 10.85 -14.32 -4.85
C ARG A 195 10.30 -15.43 -5.72
N LEU A 196 10.99 -15.69 -6.83
CA LEU A 196 10.78 -16.88 -7.65
C LEU A 196 11.56 -18.04 -7.01
N ILE A 197 10.88 -19.09 -6.61
CA ILE A 197 11.48 -20.30 -6.04
C ILE A 197 11.97 -21.23 -7.16
N SER A 198 11.11 -21.45 -8.16
CA SER A 198 11.40 -22.33 -9.29
C SER A 198 10.39 -22.12 -10.42
N GLY A 199 10.68 -22.68 -11.60
CA GLY A 199 9.78 -22.69 -12.75
C GLY A 199 9.96 -21.50 -13.69
N GLY A 200 8.86 -21.06 -14.30
CA GLY A 200 8.79 -20.00 -15.30
C GLY A 200 9.04 -18.60 -14.74
N ARG A 201 9.14 -17.62 -15.64
CA ARG A 201 9.26 -16.21 -15.27
C ARG A 201 7.98 -15.72 -14.60
N ALA A 202 8.11 -14.84 -13.62
CA ALA A 202 6.99 -14.14 -12.98
C ALA A 202 7.31 -12.65 -12.84
N LEU A 203 6.27 -11.84 -12.92
CA LEU A 203 6.30 -10.39 -12.78
C LEU A 203 5.37 -9.99 -11.65
N MET A 204 5.76 -9.02 -10.83
CA MET A 204 4.95 -8.47 -9.76
C MET A 204 4.68 -6.98 -9.99
N THR A 205 3.43 -6.58 -9.76
CA THR A 205 2.98 -5.21 -9.60
C THR A 205 2.46 -5.04 -8.18
N VAL A 206 2.73 -3.88 -7.58
CA VAL A 206 2.24 -3.50 -6.24
C VAL A 206 1.40 -2.24 -6.38
N GLY A 207 0.32 -2.12 -5.64
CA GLY A 207 -0.49 -0.91 -5.67
C GLY A 207 -1.29 -0.73 -4.40
N ALA A 208 -2.16 0.27 -4.42
CA ALA A 208 -3.11 0.47 -3.35
C ALA A 208 -4.34 1.25 -3.83
N ASP A 209 -5.50 0.95 -3.27
CA ASP A 209 -6.79 1.54 -3.64
C ASP A 209 -7.43 2.26 -2.46
N TYR A 210 -8.08 3.38 -2.72
CA TYR A 210 -8.83 4.12 -1.70
C TYR A 210 -10.28 3.70 -1.66
N TYR A 211 -10.72 3.10 -0.57
CA TYR A 211 -12.10 2.69 -0.41
C TYR A 211 -12.92 3.84 0.22
N PRO A 212 -14.17 4.02 -0.22
CA PRO A 212 -15.07 4.96 0.42
C PRO A 212 -15.35 4.58 1.88
N PRO A 213 -15.98 5.49 2.65
CA PRO A 213 -16.51 5.16 3.97
C PRO A 213 -17.30 3.84 3.96
N ALA A 214 -17.20 3.05 5.03
CA ALA A 214 -17.69 1.66 5.06
C ALA A 214 -19.19 1.48 4.77
N HIS A 215 -20.00 2.54 4.95
CA HIS A 215 -21.43 2.53 4.66
C HIS A 215 -21.76 2.73 3.17
N ILE A 216 -20.78 3.08 2.33
CA ILE A 216 -20.96 3.28 0.90
C ILE A 216 -20.75 1.94 0.18
N SER A 217 -21.77 1.50 -0.55
CA SER A 217 -21.71 0.28 -1.33
C SER A 217 -20.76 0.42 -2.53
N MET A 218 -19.96 -0.62 -2.73
CA MET A 218 -19.03 -0.76 -3.86
C MET A 218 -19.41 -1.89 -4.83
N ARG A 219 -20.59 -2.49 -4.66
CA ARG A 219 -20.95 -3.70 -5.40
C ARG A 219 -20.83 -3.49 -6.90
N GLY A 220 -19.94 -4.25 -7.54
CA GLY A 220 -19.71 -4.24 -9.00
C GLY A 220 -18.88 -3.05 -9.50
N VAL A 221 -18.22 -2.29 -8.62
CA VAL A 221 -17.46 -1.09 -9.01
C VAL A 221 -15.97 -1.24 -8.66
N ALA A 222 -15.12 -1.19 -9.68
CA ALA A 222 -13.67 -1.07 -9.50
C ALA A 222 -13.29 0.38 -9.16
N ILE A 223 -12.68 0.58 -8.00
CA ILE A 223 -12.31 1.91 -7.48
C ILE A 223 -10.92 2.29 -8.02
N PRO A 224 -10.65 3.56 -8.34
CA PRO A 224 -9.32 4.00 -8.73
C PRO A 224 -8.27 3.72 -7.66
N ALA A 225 -7.11 3.31 -8.13
CA ALA A 225 -5.92 3.18 -7.31
C ALA A 225 -5.44 4.57 -6.83
N ALA A 226 -4.85 4.64 -5.63
CA ALA A 226 -3.92 5.72 -5.29
C ALA A 226 -2.75 5.74 -6.30
N GLY A 227 -2.35 4.55 -6.76
CA GLY A 227 -1.35 4.32 -7.78
C GLY A 227 -0.92 2.86 -7.77
N ASN A 228 -0.09 2.50 -8.74
CA ASN A 228 0.50 1.18 -8.83
C ASN A 228 1.90 1.25 -9.44
N SER A 229 2.75 0.31 -9.04
CA SER A 229 4.07 0.16 -9.62
C SER A 229 3.98 -0.34 -11.04
N ALA A 230 5.08 -0.18 -11.75
CA ALA A 230 5.31 -0.89 -12.97
C ALA A 230 5.60 -2.38 -12.65
N PRO A 231 5.34 -3.31 -13.57
CA PRO A 231 5.65 -4.72 -13.37
C PRO A 231 7.16 -4.92 -13.27
N LYS A 232 7.60 -5.78 -12.35
CA LYS A 232 9.02 -6.12 -12.17
C LYS A 232 9.23 -7.62 -12.09
N SER A 233 10.28 -8.09 -12.76
CA SER A 233 10.61 -9.52 -12.79
C SER A 233 11.04 -10.02 -11.42
N LEU A 234 10.45 -11.11 -10.96
CA LEU A 234 10.89 -11.83 -9.77
C LEU A 234 12.14 -12.66 -10.11
N ARG A 235 13.07 -12.71 -9.16
CA ARG A 235 14.34 -13.44 -9.28
C ARG A 235 14.41 -14.58 -8.26
N ASN A 236 15.38 -15.46 -8.43
CA ASN A 236 15.79 -16.40 -7.39
C ASN A 236 16.53 -15.62 -6.28
N GLY A 237 15.76 -15.10 -5.32
CA GLY A 237 16.17 -14.12 -4.32
C GLY A 237 15.04 -13.12 -4.01
N TRP A 238 15.07 -12.48 -2.84
CA TRP A 238 14.03 -11.52 -2.45
C TRP A 238 14.07 -10.27 -3.33
N THR A 239 13.02 -10.06 -4.11
CA THR A 239 12.79 -8.85 -4.90
C THR A 239 11.79 -7.97 -4.16
N THR A 240 12.14 -6.70 -3.91
CA THR A 240 11.19 -5.70 -3.37
C THR A 240 10.68 -4.84 -4.52
N VAL A 241 9.36 -4.77 -4.69
CA VAL A 241 8.69 -3.89 -5.66
C VAL A 241 7.92 -2.83 -4.89
N THR A 242 8.05 -1.58 -5.31
CA THR A 242 7.49 -0.45 -4.56
C THR A 242 6.61 0.44 -5.44
N MET A 243 5.37 0.66 -5.02
CA MET A 243 4.56 1.77 -5.49
C MET A 243 4.91 3.02 -4.68
N THR A 244 5.07 4.18 -5.34
CA THR A 244 5.29 5.46 -4.67
C THR A 244 4.57 6.58 -5.41
N THR A 245 3.75 7.37 -4.73
CA THR A 245 3.12 8.53 -5.38
C THR A 245 4.16 9.64 -5.62
N LEU A 246 4.58 9.83 -6.87
CA LEU A 246 5.50 10.89 -7.27
C LEU A 246 4.73 12.15 -7.72
N ALA A 247 5.24 13.32 -7.35
CA ALA A 247 4.57 14.60 -7.58
C ALA A 247 4.35 14.93 -9.06
N ASP A 248 5.18 14.40 -9.95
CA ASP A 248 5.06 14.60 -11.40
C ASP A 248 4.12 13.61 -12.09
N GLN A 249 3.48 12.71 -11.33
CA GLN A 249 2.51 11.75 -11.84
C GLN A 249 1.08 12.02 -11.34
N THR A 250 0.96 12.51 -10.10
CA THR A 250 -0.32 12.82 -9.46
C THR A 250 -1.01 14.04 -10.09
N ASN A 251 -2.33 14.09 -9.97
CA ASN A 251 -3.15 15.14 -10.59
C ASN A 251 -3.49 16.35 -9.70
N ASP A 252 -3.21 16.27 -8.39
CA ASP A 252 -3.79 17.15 -7.37
C ASP A 252 -2.72 17.74 -6.43
N ASN A 253 -1.49 17.88 -6.93
CA ASN A 253 -0.32 18.38 -6.18
C ASN A 253 0.05 17.54 -4.96
N THR A 254 -0.47 16.33 -4.83
CA THR A 254 0.08 15.33 -3.92
C THR A 254 1.36 14.75 -4.51
N GLY A 255 1.97 13.78 -3.84
CA GLY A 255 3.21 13.14 -4.22
C GLY A 255 4.47 13.83 -3.68
N ILE A 256 5.56 13.05 -3.69
CA ILE A 256 6.90 13.50 -3.32
C ILE A 256 7.70 13.79 -4.59
N SER A 257 8.49 14.86 -4.60
CA SER A 257 9.41 15.09 -5.72
C SER A 257 10.58 14.10 -5.65
N ARG A 258 11.15 13.74 -6.81
CA ARG A 258 12.31 12.84 -6.88
C ARG A 258 13.47 13.31 -5.98
N ASN A 259 13.77 14.60 -6.00
CA ASN A 259 14.83 15.19 -5.17
C ASN A 259 14.50 15.12 -3.67
N ALA A 260 13.25 15.35 -3.28
CA ALA A 260 12.83 15.23 -1.89
C ALA A 260 12.89 13.77 -1.41
N LEU A 261 12.60 12.80 -2.28
CA LEU A 261 12.70 11.37 -1.98
C LEU A 261 14.14 10.93 -1.72
N TYR A 262 15.11 11.42 -2.49
CA TYR A 262 16.53 11.15 -2.22
C TYR A 262 16.99 11.74 -0.88
N ARG A 263 16.56 12.96 -0.55
CA ARG A 263 16.92 13.61 0.72
C ARG A 263 16.24 12.99 1.93
N ASN A 264 15.01 12.53 1.75
CA ASN A 264 14.18 11.97 2.80
C ASN A 264 13.81 10.56 2.39
N ALA A 265 14.77 9.64 2.35
CA ALA A 265 14.46 8.25 2.07
C ALA A 265 13.72 7.63 3.27
N PRO A 266 12.75 6.72 3.06
CA PRO A 266 12.17 5.94 4.14
C PRO A 266 13.26 5.09 4.81
N ALA A 267 13.32 5.13 6.14
CA ALA A 267 14.19 4.24 6.90
C ALA A 267 13.60 2.83 6.86
N CYS A 268 14.27 1.88 6.21
CA CYS A 268 13.78 0.51 6.07
C CYS A 268 14.95 -0.44 5.74
N SER A 269 14.68 -1.74 5.86
CA SER A 269 15.52 -2.77 5.24
C SER A 269 15.24 -2.82 3.73
N SER A 270 16.32 -2.77 2.95
CA SER A 270 16.24 -2.91 1.49
C SER A 270 17.11 -4.10 1.09
N PRO A 271 16.55 -5.32 0.99
CA PRO A 271 17.32 -6.44 0.47
C PRO A 271 17.79 -6.09 -0.93
N ALA A 272 19.05 -6.40 -1.20
CA ALA A 272 19.68 -6.10 -2.47
C ALA A 272 18.82 -6.62 -3.63
N SER A 273 18.43 -5.70 -4.51
CA SER A 273 17.70 -5.93 -5.75
C SER A 273 18.57 -6.57 -6.82
#